data_AF-A0A5E4HWT9-F1
#
_entry.id   AF-A0A5E4HWT9-F1
#
_cell.length_a   1.000
_cell.length_b   1.000
_cell.length_c   1.000
_cell.angle_alpha   90.00
_cell.angle_beta   90.00
_cell.angle_gamma   90.00
#
_symmetry.space_group_name_H-M   'P 1'
#
loop_
_entity.id
_entity.type
_entity.pdbx_description
1 polymer ?
#
loop_
_entity_poly.entity_id
_entity_poly.type
_entity_poly.pdbx_seq_one_letter_code
_entity_poly.pdbx_strand_id
1 'polypeptide(L)'
;MSDSIVSSLDEKGRVLIPLSLRERVGLASGEKVLVSADPASKTLIIEPSHEKELLSLTIELGDQPGALAKAALALYDLGVDLVSTHSRSARRGEVALWEVECNPRDASIAQIKAALLKCGAKLAASQWQ
;
A
#
# COMPACT_ATOMS: atom_id res chain seq x y z
N MET A 1 -7.06 13.54 -21.72
CA MET A 1 -7.31 12.46 -22.70
C MET A 1 -6.71 11.17 -22.15
N SER A 2 -7.51 10.10 -22.13
CA SER A 2 -7.05 8.76 -21.77
C SER A 2 -6.35 8.15 -22.99
N ASP A 3 -5.03 8.02 -22.95
CA ASP A 3 -4.32 7.30 -24.01
C ASP A 3 -4.35 5.82 -23.65
N SER A 4 -4.98 5.03 -24.52
CA SER A 4 -5.06 3.59 -24.38
C SER A 4 -4.39 2.95 -25.58
N ILE A 5 -3.52 2.00 -25.33
CA ILE A 5 -2.75 1.31 -26.35
C ILE A 5 -2.97 -0.19 -26.15
N VAL A 6 -3.21 -0.91 -27.25
CA VAL A 6 -3.28 -2.37 -27.21
C VAL A 6 -1.86 -2.91 -27.35
N SER A 7 -1.44 -3.75 -26.41
CA SER A 7 -0.18 -4.49 -26.45
C SER A 7 -0.44 -5.98 -26.25
N SER A 8 0.47 -6.81 -26.76
CA SER A 8 0.45 -8.26 -26.54
C SER A 8 1.26 -8.66 -25.31
N LEU A 9 0.83 -9.71 -24.63
CA LEU A 9 1.60 -10.45 -23.64
C LEU A 9 2.48 -11.46 -24.37
N ASP A 10 3.77 -11.52 -24.07
CA ASP A 10 4.64 -12.55 -24.63
C ASP A 10 4.59 -13.87 -23.85
N GLU A 11 5.25 -14.91 -24.36
CA GLU A 11 5.31 -16.24 -23.73
C GLU A 11 5.94 -16.25 -22.32
N LYS A 12 6.67 -15.19 -21.96
CA LYS A 12 7.29 -15.01 -20.65
C LYS A 12 6.45 -14.14 -19.72
N GLY A 13 5.23 -13.77 -20.13
CA GLY A 13 4.34 -12.93 -19.33
C GLY A 13 4.73 -11.46 -19.30
N ARG A 14 5.54 -10.97 -20.26
CA ARG A 14 5.97 -9.57 -20.31
C ARG A 14 5.03 -8.74 -21.17
N VAL A 15 4.74 -7.52 -20.73
CA VAL A 15 4.05 -6.49 -21.50
C VAL A 15 4.99 -5.31 -21.69
N LEU A 16 5.12 -4.82 -22.93
CA LEU A 16 5.92 -3.65 -23.22
C LEU A 16 5.08 -2.39 -22.98
N ILE A 17 5.49 -1.55 -22.03
CA ILE A 17 4.86 -0.25 -21.79
C ILE A 17 5.58 0.81 -22.64
N PRO A 18 4.90 1.42 -23.64
CA PRO A 18 5.51 2.42 -24.51
C PRO A 18 6.03 3.63 -23.73
N LEU A 19 7.10 4.24 -24.25
CA LEU A 19 7.75 5.39 -23.60
C LEU A 19 6.77 6.53 -23.31
N SER A 20 5.85 6.82 -24.24
CA SER A 20 4.84 7.87 -24.09
C SER A 20 3.90 7.68 -22.91
N LEU A 21 3.56 6.43 -22.56
CA LEU A 21 2.77 6.16 -21.35
C LEU A 21 3.65 6.29 -20.11
N ARG A 22 4.87 5.73 -20.14
CA ARG A 22 5.80 5.76 -19.02
C ARG A 22 6.14 7.18 -18.57
N GLU A 23 6.46 8.08 -19.50
CA GLU A 23 6.80 9.48 -19.18
C GLU A 23 5.63 10.23 -18.50
N ARG A 24 4.40 9.93 -18.87
CA ARG A 24 3.21 10.58 -18.29
C ARG A 24 2.90 10.14 -16.86
N VAL A 25 3.29 8.92 -16.50
CA VAL A 25 3.12 8.38 -15.15
C VAL A 25 4.42 8.41 -14.35
N GLY A 26 5.47 9.09 -14.86
CA GLY A 26 6.73 9.27 -14.16
C GLY A 26 7.55 7.98 -14.00
N LEU A 27 7.41 7.01 -14.91
CA LEU A 27 8.18 5.76 -14.90
C LEU A 27 9.46 5.88 -15.73
N ALA A 28 10.61 5.95 -15.06
CA ALA A 28 11.92 5.93 -15.73
C ALA A 28 12.44 4.49 -15.94
N SER A 29 13.26 4.30 -16.98
CA SER A 29 13.94 3.03 -17.20
C SER A 29 14.86 2.71 -16.02
N GLY A 30 14.69 1.53 -15.42
CA GLY A 30 15.49 1.10 -14.26
C GLY A 30 14.89 1.44 -12.90
N GLU A 31 13.77 2.17 -12.84
CA GLU A 31 13.01 2.33 -11.60
C GLU A 31 12.31 1.03 -11.21
N LYS A 32 12.19 0.81 -9.90
CA LYS A 32 11.32 -0.23 -9.36
C LYS A 32 9.87 0.23 -9.51
N VAL A 33 8.97 -0.72 -9.70
CA VAL A 33 7.53 -0.45 -9.81
C VAL A 33 6.78 -1.39 -8.89
N LEU A 34 5.74 -0.87 -8.25
CA LEU A 34 4.76 -1.68 -7.55
C LEU A 34 3.69 -2.09 -8.56
N VAL A 35 3.38 -3.39 -8.60
CA VAL A 35 2.35 -3.95 -9.49
C VAL A 35 1.31 -4.63 -8.62
N SER A 36 0.14 -4.01 -8.51
CA SER A 36 -0.99 -4.54 -7.77
C SER A 36 -2.10 -5.01 -8.72
N ALA A 37 -2.85 -6.02 -8.30
CA ALA A 37 -3.99 -6.54 -9.06
C ALA A 37 -5.29 -6.22 -8.34
N ASP A 38 -6.27 -5.69 -9.07
CA ASP A 38 -7.66 -5.62 -8.62
C ASP A 38 -8.47 -6.72 -9.33
N PRO A 39 -8.78 -7.83 -8.62
CA PRO A 39 -9.54 -8.94 -9.20
C PRO A 39 -10.98 -8.57 -9.60
N ALA A 40 -11.58 -7.57 -8.97
CA ALA A 40 -12.96 -7.18 -9.24
C ALA A 40 -13.07 -6.49 -10.59
N SER A 41 -12.17 -5.55 -10.87
CA SER A 41 -12.11 -4.85 -12.17
C SER A 41 -11.26 -5.57 -13.22
N LYS A 42 -10.53 -6.63 -12.82
CA LYS A 42 -9.54 -7.34 -13.66
C LYS A 42 -8.47 -6.40 -14.21
N THR A 43 -8.03 -5.44 -13.39
CA THR A 43 -7.00 -4.48 -13.76
C THR A 43 -5.70 -4.72 -13.01
N LEU A 44 -4.60 -4.37 -13.67
CA LEU A 44 -3.31 -4.21 -13.00
C LEU A 44 -3.05 -2.71 -12.84
N ILE A 45 -2.66 -2.32 -11.63
CA ILE A 45 -2.22 -0.96 -11.32
C ILE A 45 -0.70 -1.00 -11.20
N ILE A 46 -0.02 -0.14 -11.94
CA ILE A 46 1.44 -0.03 -11.97
C ILE A 46 1.80 1.38 -11.54
N GLU A 47 2.58 1.50 -10.48
CA GLU A 47 3.04 2.79 -9.96
C GLU A 47 4.55 2.77 -9.69
N PRO A 48 5.25 3.92 -9.81
CA PRO A 48 6.65 4.02 -9.43
C PRO A 48 6.84 3.62 -7.97
N SER A 49 7.74 2.67 -7.70
CA SER A 49 8.14 2.32 -6.34
C SER A 49 9.41 3.08 -5.99
N HIS A 50 9.26 4.16 -5.22
CA HIS A 50 10.41 4.88 -4.66
C HIS A 50 11.14 4.08 -3.59
N GLU A 51 10.55 2.98 -3.11
CA GLU A 51 11.09 2.15 -2.04
C GLU A 51 11.43 0.73 -2.51
N LYS A 52 12.49 0.14 -1.92
CA LYS A 52 13.06 -1.13 -2.37
C LYS A 52 12.32 -2.36 -1.83
N GLU A 53 11.69 -2.23 -0.68
CA GLU A 53 10.94 -3.26 0.05
C GLU A 53 9.76 -2.55 0.72
N LEU A 54 8.54 -3.01 0.45
CA LEU A 54 7.34 -2.48 1.08
C LEU A 54 6.76 -3.51 2.03
N LEU A 55 6.31 -3.05 3.17
CA LEU A 55 5.57 -3.83 4.14
C LEU A 55 4.09 -3.48 4.03
N SER A 56 3.31 -4.44 3.59
CA SER A 56 1.85 -4.38 3.61
C SER A 56 1.35 -4.74 5.00
N LEU A 57 0.49 -3.89 5.56
CA LEU A 57 -0.13 -4.04 6.88
C LEU A 57 -1.65 -4.00 6.74
N THR A 58 -2.34 -4.96 7.36
CA THR A 58 -3.77 -4.87 7.62
C THR A 58 -3.97 -4.56 9.10
N ILE A 59 -4.55 -3.42 9.41
CA ILE A 59 -4.75 -2.92 10.76
C ILE A 59 -6.25 -2.85 11.06
N GLU A 60 -6.67 -3.45 12.16
CA GLU A 60 -8.00 -3.30 12.75
C GLU A 60 -8.01 -2.08 13.66
N LEU A 61 -8.98 -1.20 13.45
CA LEU A 61 -9.23 0.02 14.22
C LEU A 61 -10.64 -0.05 14.84
N GLY A 62 -10.84 0.58 15.99
CA GLY A 62 -12.19 0.90 16.43
C GLY A 62 -12.84 1.89 15.46
N ASP A 63 -14.10 1.67 15.07
CA ASP A 63 -14.83 2.56 14.15
C ASP A 63 -15.36 3.81 14.90
N GLN A 64 -14.42 4.63 15.38
CA GLN A 64 -14.66 5.82 16.18
C GLN A 64 -13.80 7.00 15.67
N PRO A 65 -14.28 8.25 15.79
CA PRO A 65 -13.52 9.42 15.37
C PRO A 65 -12.10 9.46 15.97
N GLY A 66 -11.11 9.66 15.10
CA GLY A 66 -9.70 9.79 15.50
C GLY A 66 -8.94 8.47 15.69
N ALA A 67 -9.59 7.30 15.55
CA ALA A 67 -8.89 6.00 15.68
C ALA A 67 -7.77 5.84 14.63
N LEU A 68 -8.05 6.16 13.36
CA LEU A 68 -7.05 6.14 12.29
C LEU A 68 -5.92 7.13 12.56
N ALA A 69 -6.25 8.36 12.97
CA ALA A 69 -5.25 9.38 13.26
C ALA A 69 -4.28 8.95 14.38
N LYS A 70 -4.78 8.31 15.45
CA LYS A 70 -3.95 7.77 16.53
C LYS A 70 -3.03 6.65 16.03
N ALA A 71 -3.54 5.74 15.20
CA ALA A 71 -2.74 4.66 14.63
C ALA A 71 -1.67 5.20 13.67
N ALA A 72 -2.02 6.16 12.81
CA ALA A 72 -1.08 6.82 11.91
C ALA A 72 0.03 7.56 12.67
N LEU A 73 -0.31 8.26 13.75
CA LEU A 73 0.68 8.91 14.61
C LEU A 73 1.62 7.89 15.27
N ALA A 74 1.10 6.76 15.74
CA ALA A 74 1.92 5.70 16.32
C ALA A 74 2.91 5.08 15.32
N LEU A 75 2.54 4.98 14.04
CA LEU A 75 3.45 4.56 12.96
C LEU A 75 4.48 5.65 12.66
N TYR A 76 4.05 6.91 12.58
CA TYR A 76 4.93 8.06 12.37
C TYR A 76 6.00 8.19 13.45
N ASP A 77 5.63 8.03 14.73
CA ASP A 77 6.56 8.10 15.87
C ASP A 77 7.63 7.00 15.84
N LEU A 78 7.39 5.90 15.12
CA LEU A 78 8.37 4.85 14.86
C LEU A 78 9.24 5.12 13.62
N GLY A 79 9.00 6.20 12.90
CA GLY A 79 9.67 6.52 11.64
C GLY A 79 9.16 5.73 10.44
N VAL A 80 8.01 5.06 10.56
CA VAL A 80 7.40 4.33 9.44
C VAL A 80 6.91 5.33 8.41
N ASP A 81 7.30 5.11 7.15
CA ASP A 81 6.91 5.95 6.02
C ASP A 81 5.71 5.33 5.29
N LEU A 82 4.57 6.04 5.29
CA LEU A 82 3.33 5.55 4.70
C LEU A 82 3.30 5.90 3.21
N VAL A 83 3.27 4.88 2.36
CA VAL A 83 3.31 5.05 0.89
C VAL A 83 1.90 5.08 0.31
N SER A 84 1.07 4.12 0.69
CA SER A 84 -0.33 4.05 0.25
C SER A 84 -1.20 3.60 1.41
N THR A 85 -2.39 4.19 1.54
CA THR A 85 -3.30 3.84 2.62
C THR A 85 -4.74 3.82 2.13
N HIS A 86 -5.50 2.82 2.58
CA HIS A 86 -6.91 2.67 2.26
C HIS A 86 -7.67 2.24 3.52
N SER A 87 -8.77 2.92 3.85
CA SER A 87 -9.56 2.61 5.04
C SER A 87 -11.03 2.37 4.70
N ARG A 88 -11.65 1.42 5.39
CA ARG A 88 -13.08 1.12 5.24
C ARG A 88 -13.69 0.67 6.57
N SER A 89 -14.93 1.03 6.84
CA SER A 89 -15.68 0.42 7.94
C SER A 89 -16.00 -1.04 7.60
N ALA A 90 -15.55 -1.99 8.42
CA ALA A 90 -15.85 -3.42 8.25
C ALA A 90 -17.17 -3.79 8.94
N ARG A 91 -17.41 -3.23 10.13
CA ARG A 91 -18.68 -3.27 10.86
C ARG A 91 -18.95 -1.87 11.39
N ARG A 92 -19.99 -1.23 10.85
CA ARG A 92 -20.34 0.16 11.17
C ARG A 92 -20.48 0.35 12.68
N GLY A 93 -19.70 1.27 13.24
CA GLY A 93 -19.70 1.64 14.66
C GLY A 93 -18.88 0.71 15.57
N GLU A 94 -18.33 -0.39 15.03
CA GLU A 94 -17.55 -1.36 15.79
C GLU A 94 -16.09 -1.40 15.30
N VAL A 95 -15.87 -1.82 14.05
CA VAL A 95 -14.54 -2.12 13.51
C VAL A 95 -14.36 -1.51 12.13
N ALA A 96 -13.26 -0.78 11.95
CA ALA A 96 -12.74 -0.36 10.66
C ALA A 96 -11.46 -1.13 10.32
N LEU A 97 -11.23 -1.36 9.03
CA LEU A 97 -10.00 -1.92 8.50
C LEU A 97 -9.21 -0.81 7.82
N TRP A 98 -7.91 -0.82 8.07
CA TRP A 98 -6.95 0.10 7.47
C TRP A 98 -5.82 -0.71 6.83
N GLU A 99 -5.77 -0.67 5.51
CA GLU A 99 -4.76 -1.30 4.67
C GLU A 99 -3.68 -0.26 4.39
N VAL A 100 -2.42 -0.60 4.66
CA VAL A 100 -1.28 0.32 4.60
C VAL A 100 -0.12 -0.36 3.89
N GLU A 101 0.38 0.25 2.83
CA GLU A 101 1.69 -0.05 2.26
C GLU A 101 2.69 0.96 2.82
N CYS A 102 3.78 0.50 3.42
CA CYS A 102 4.75 1.37 4.08
C CYS A 102 6.18 0.88 3.93
N ASN A 103 7.15 1.80 4.06
CA ASN A 103 8.53 1.45 4.38
C ASN A 103 8.70 1.55 5.91
N PRO A 104 8.95 0.43 6.62
CA PRO A 104 9.10 0.45 8.07
C PRO A 104 10.43 1.06 8.54
N ARG A 105 11.36 1.36 7.64
CA ARG A 105 12.73 1.84 7.91
C ARG A 105 13.43 0.90 8.91
N ASP A 106 13.72 1.40 10.10
CA ASP A 106 14.38 0.63 11.17
C ASP A 106 13.39 -0.07 12.11
N ALA A 107 12.07 0.15 11.96
CA ALA A 107 11.06 -0.41 12.84
C ALA A 107 10.76 -1.89 12.51
N SER A 108 10.88 -2.76 13.51
CA SER A 108 10.46 -4.15 13.39
C SER A 108 8.94 -4.30 13.44
N ILE A 109 8.41 -5.37 12.83
CA ILE A 109 6.98 -5.74 12.91
C ILE A 109 6.52 -5.85 14.38
N ALA A 110 7.40 -6.31 15.28
CA ALA A 110 7.10 -6.41 16.71
C ALA A 110 6.91 -5.02 17.36
N GLN A 111 7.75 -4.04 17.02
CA GLN A 111 7.61 -2.66 17.48
C GLN A 111 6.34 -2.01 16.94
N ILE A 112 6.05 -2.22 15.64
CA ILE A 112 4.82 -1.74 14.99
C ILE A 112 3.59 -2.31 15.70
N LYS A 113 3.54 -3.63 15.91
CA LYS A 113 2.44 -4.28 16.63
C LYS A 113 2.26 -3.74 18.05
N ALA A 114 3.35 -3.53 18.77
CA ALA A 114 3.31 -2.99 20.13
C ALA A 114 2.82 -1.53 20.17
N ALA A 115 3.23 -0.69 19.22
CA ALA A 115 2.78 0.69 19.12
C ALA A 115 1.29 0.79 18.78
N LEU A 116 0.81 -0.02 17.82
CA LEU A 116 -0.61 -0.09 17.46
C LEU A 116 -1.48 -0.54 18.65
N LEU A 117 -1.04 -1.56 19.39
CA LEU A 117 -1.76 -2.02 20.59
C LEU A 117 -1.90 -0.92 21.66
N LYS A 118 -0.88 -0.08 21.85
CA LYS A 118 -0.93 1.03 22.82
C LYS A 118 -1.97 2.09 22.45
N CYS A 119 -2.25 2.29 21.16
CA CYS A 119 -3.24 3.26 20.70
C CYS A 119 -4.64 2.65 20.46
N GLY A 120 -4.84 1.38 20.83
CA GLY A 120 -6.13 0.67 20.67
C GLY A 120 -6.37 0.12 19.26
N ALA A 121 -5.34 0.07 18.42
CA ALA A 121 -5.36 -0.59 17.13
C ALA A 121 -4.76 -2.00 17.23
N LYS A 122 -5.06 -2.88 16.26
CA LYS A 122 -4.51 -4.24 16.22
C LYS A 122 -3.98 -4.56 14.84
N LEU A 123 -2.73 -5.00 14.77
CA LEU A 123 -2.17 -5.55 13.55
C LEU A 123 -2.81 -6.92 13.26
N ALA A 124 -3.61 -7.01 12.20
CA ALA A 124 -4.32 -8.22 11.80
C ALA A 124 -3.48 -9.09 10.86
N ALA A 125 -2.76 -8.48 9.91
CA ALA A 125 -1.84 -9.15 9.00
C ALA A 125 -0.67 -8.25 8.62
N SER A 126 0.46 -8.86 8.27
CA SER A 126 1.64 -8.17 7.73
C SER A 126 2.36 -9.04 6.70
N GLN A 127 2.72 -8.49 5.56
CA GLN A 127 3.41 -9.21 4.48
C GLN A 127 4.40 -8.29 3.77
N TRP A 128 5.62 -8.77 3.54
CA TRP A 128 6.61 -8.10 2.69
C TRP A 128 6.26 -8.30 1.21
N GLN A 129 6.37 -7.22 0.43
CA GLN A 129 6.22 -7.22 -1.03
C GLN A 129 7.58 -7.15 -1.73
#